data_AF-A0A1H7U8Z0-F1
#
_entry.id   AF-A0A1H7U8Z0-F1
#
_cell.length_a   1.000
_cell.length_b   1.000
_cell.length_c   1.000
_cell.angle_alpha   90.00
_cell.angle_beta   90.00
_cell.angle_gamma   90.00
#
_symmetry.space_group_name_H-M   'P 1'
#
loop_
_entity.id
_entity.type
_entity.pdbx_description
1 polymer ?
#
loop_
_entity_poly.entity_id
_entity_poly.type
_entity_poly.pdbx_seq_one_letter_code
_entity_poly.pdbx_strand_id
1 'polypeptide(L)'
;MNSGENPYTYTKNKYKKSLNRLSIKQYKKLSTPLKRVYTQVNFKSYLSQKGYHSIAEFIRHLHTIERHHYSEPTKIDNDITHLEFETGYWYKLAKGQSIQKPSKIFQVNDAVGFYELFGRVHPFWNLLNRRARVQNCAFQLPDEMKKRIFKTHHFPNGLSTERFIDNLKQINPAQLNNLYATKSIDSLLALMVMCVAHQYRGGRKTSRKVEKYFYAQFLYLMVFKYDIKLILELYVYIFFLLESNSLFKTSNTNKPLDVDQLFIDQAFVKSLIKSTESLSNKEQEEKLSQKIMTYLNKQKTHPYFHAYGK
;
A
#
# COMPACT_ATOMS: atom_id res chain seq x y z
N MET A 1 -10.68 32.28 -41.51
CA MET A 1 -10.44 33.07 -40.29
C MET A 1 -11.01 32.33 -39.08
N ASN A 2 -10.11 31.94 -38.19
CA ASN A 2 -10.24 31.50 -36.80
C ASN A 2 -11.50 30.72 -36.36
N SER A 3 -11.38 29.39 -36.39
CA SER A 3 -12.06 28.50 -35.44
C SER A 3 -11.62 28.89 -34.02
N GLY A 4 -12.43 29.69 -33.34
CA GLY A 4 -12.18 30.11 -31.97
C GLY A 4 -12.15 28.90 -31.04
N GLU A 5 -10.95 28.42 -30.71
CA GLU A 5 -10.77 27.46 -29.62
C GLU A 5 -11.34 28.08 -28.34
N ASN A 6 -12.36 27.45 -27.79
CA ASN A 6 -13.01 27.90 -26.57
C ASN A 6 -11.96 28.01 -25.44
N PRO A 7 -11.75 29.20 -24.83
CA PRO A 7 -10.68 29.46 -23.88
C PRO A 7 -10.73 28.56 -22.63
N TYR A 8 -11.90 28.03 -22.29
CA TYR A 8 -12.09 27.05 -21.22
C TYR A 8 -11.50 25.68 -21.55
N THR A 9 -11.51 25.26 -22.82
CA THR A 9 -10.94 24.00 -23.29
C THR A 9 -9.41 24.06 -23.28
N TYR A 10 -8.85 25.22 -23.63
CA TYR A 10 -7.41 25.48 -23.61
C TYR A 10 -6.83 25.45 -22.19
N THR A 11 -7.48 26.11 -21.23
CA THR A 11 -7.05 26.10 -19.81
C THR A 11 -7.15 24.71 -19.17
N LYS A 12 -8.22 23.96 -19.45
CA LYS A 12 -8.39 22.58 -18.97
C LYS A 12 -7.29 21.65 -19.51
N ASN A 13 -6.92 21.79 -20.78
CA ASN A 13 -5.85 20.99 -21.40
C ASN A 13 -4.46 21.35 -20.86
N LYS A 14 -4.18 22.63 -20.60
CA LYS A 14 -2.92 23.07 -19.98
C LYS A 14 -2.78 22.53 -18.55
N TYR A 15 -3.85 22.59 -17.76
CA TYR A 15 -3.88 22.09 -16.39
C TYR A 15 -3.69 20.57 -16.31
N LYS A 16 -4.37 19.81 -17.19
CA LYS A 16 -4.20 18.35 -17.31
C LYS A 16 -2.77 17.97 -17.69
N LYS A 17 -2.14 18.70 -18.62
CA LYS A 17 -0.73 18.50 -19.01
C LYS A 17 0.23 18.80 -17.84
N SER A 18 0.01 19.86 -17.06
CA SER A 18 0.87 20.16 -15.90
C SER A 18 0.75 19.12 -14.78
N LEU A 19 -0.47 18.65 -14.50
CA LEU A 19 -0.72 17.59 -13.52
C LEU A 19 0.00 16.31 -13.93
N ASN A 20 -0.18 15.87 -15.18
CA ASN A 20 0.50 14.69 -15.73
C ASN A 20 2.02 14.77 -15.56
N ARG A 21 2.65 15.91 -15.87
CA ARG A 21 4.10 16.09 -15.72
C ARG A 21 4.55 15.96 -14.26
N LEU A 22 3.81 16.53 -13.32
CA LEU A 22 4.09 16.42 -11.89
C LEU A 22 3.95 14.98 -11.39
N SER A 23 2.88 14.29 -11.77
CA SER A 23 2.62 12.88 -11.46
C SER A 23 3.76 11.97 -11.92
N ILE A 24 4.17 12.13 -13.18
CA ILE A 24 5.27 11.36 -13.77
C ILE A 24 6.57 11.64 -13.02
N LYS A 25 6.85 12.90 -12.68
CA LYS A 25 8.05 13.28 -11.92
C LYS A 25 8.05 12.65 -10.52
N GLN A 26 6.92 12.62 -9.83
CA GLN A 26 6.79 11.99 -8.52
C GLN A 26 6.95 10.47 -8.61
N TYR A 27 6.28 9.81 -9.55
CA TYR A 27 6.41 8.37 -9.78
C TYR A 27 7.85 7.98 -10.12
N LYS A 28 8.53 8.75 -10.98
CA LYS A 28 9.95 8.52 -11.35
C LYS A 28 10.91 8.61 -10.16
N LYS A 29 10.57 9.36 -9.11
CA LYS A 29 11.38 9.53 -7.89
C LYS A 29 11.33 8.33 -6.93
N LEU A 30 10.38 7.40 -7.12
CA LEU A 30 10.32 6.15 -6.34
C LEU A 30 11.49 5.22 -6.73
N SER A 31 11.99 4.45 -5.76
CA SER A 31 12.93 3.35 -6.05
C SER A 31 12.27 2.31 -6.96
N THR A 32 13.05 1.54 -7.72
CA THR A 32 12.49 0.53 -8.63
C THR A 32 11.57 -0.48 -7.91
N PRO A 33 11.93 -1.05 -6.74
CA PRO A 33 11.01 -1.93 -6.01
C PRO A 33 9.71 -1.23 -5.60
N LEU A 34 9.77 0.01 -5.12
CA LEU A 34 8.56 0.74 -4.74
C LEU A 34 7.72 1.16 -5.93
N LYS A 35 8.32 1.48 -7.08
CA LYS A 35 7.58 1.70 -8.34
C LYS A 35 6.77 0.48 -8.72
N ARG A 36 7.36 -0.71 -8.59
CA ARG A 36 6.71 -1.98 -8.93
C ARG A 36 5.49 -2.22 -8.06
N VAL A 37 5.66 -2.15 -6.74
CA VAL A 37 4.55 -2.28 -5.77
C VAL A 37 3.50 -1.19 -5.97
N TYR A 38 3.92 0.07 -6.10
CA TYR A 38 3.03 1.19 -6.38
C TYR A 38 2.19 0.98 -7.64
N THR A 39 2.83 0.51 -8.72
CA THR A 39 2.14 0.23 -9.98
C THR A 39 1.06 -0.82 -9.79
N GLN A 40 1.40 -1.91 -9.10
CA GLN A 40 0.48 -2.99 -8.82
C GLN A 40 -0.73 -2.54 -7.99
N VAL A 41 -0.48 -1.84 -6.87
CA VAL A 41 -1.53 -1.36 -5.97
C VAL A 41 -2.49 -0.44 -6.70
N ASN A 42 -1.97 0.58 -7.39
CA ASN A 42 -2.84 1.56 -8.04
C ASN A 42 -3.59 0.97 -9.23
N PHE A 43 -2.96 0.10 -10.01
CA PHE A 43 -3.63 -0.55 -11.12
C PHE A 43 -4.78 -1.42 -10.64
N LYS A 44 -4.57 -2.26 -9.61
CA LYS A 44 -5.64 -3.08 -9.01
C LYS A 44 -6.73 -2.21 -8.37
N SER A 45 -6.36 -1.14 -7.69
CA SER A 45 -7.32 -0.20 -7.09
C SER A 45 -8.18 0.48 -8.16
N TYR A 46 -7.57 0.93 -9.26
CA TYR A 46 -8.27 1.58 -10.36
C TYR A 46 -9.27 0.65 -11.04
N LEU A 47 -8.88 -0.60 -11.32
CA LEU A 47 -9.77 -1.59 -11.91
C LEU A 47 -11.00 -1.85 -11.03
N SER A 48 -10.80 -1.96 -9.72
CA SER A 48 -11.88 -2.12 -8.74
C SER A 48 -12.80 -0.89 -8.70
N GLN A 49 -12.25 0.32 -8.65
CA GLN A 49 -13.04 1.57 -8.54
C GLN A 49 -13.86 1.88 -9.79
N LYS A 50 -13.30 1.64 -10.97
CA LYS A 50 -13.96 1.95 -12.25
C LYS A 50 -14.90 0.84 -12.71
N GLY A 51 -15.07 -0.20 -11.91
CA GLY A 51 -15.97 -1.30 -12.22
C GLY A 51 -15.58 -2.05 -13.49
N TYR A 52 -14.29 -2.04 -13.86
CA TYR A 52 -13.76 -2.87 -14.96
C TYR A 52 -13.71 -4.34 -14.53
N HIS A 53 -14.86 -4.89 -14.13
CA HIS A 53 -15.01 -6.25 -13.64
C HIS A 53 -14.54 -7.22 -14.70
N SER A 54 -14.81 -6.98 -15.99
CA SER A 54 -14.28 -7.80 -17.09
C SER A 54 -12.74 -7.81 -17.16
N ILE A 55 -12.05 -6.68 -16.96
CA ILE A 55 -10.57 -6.63 -16.98
C ILE A 55 -9.98 -7.17 -15.66
N ALA A 56 -10.63 -6.90 -14.53
CA ALA A 56 -10.25 -7.43 -13.23
C ALA A 56 -10.46 -8.95 -13.14
N GLU A 57 -11.58 -9.45 -13.66
CA GLU A 57 -11.89 -10.87 -13.83
C GLU A 57 -11.01 -11.50 -14.88
N PHE A 58 -10.72 -10.81 -16.00
CA PHE A 58 -9.70 -11.24 -16.95
C PHE A 58 -8.40 -11.46 -16.20
N ILE A 59 -7.83 -10.45 -15.51
CA ILE A 59 -6.59 -10.58 -14.73
C ILE A 59 -6.69 -11.65 -13.62
N ARG A 60 -7.85 -11.82 -12.98
CA ARG A 60 -8.08 -12.88 -11.98
C ARG A 60 -8.03 -14.26 -12.63
N HIS A 61 -8.74 -14.44 -13.74
CA HIS A 61 -8.75 -15.63 -14.58
C HIS A 61 -7.34 -15.91 -15.12
N LEU A 62 -6.58 -14.88 -15.48
CA LEU A 62 -5.18 -14.96 -15.88
C LEU A 62 -4.30 -15.54 -14.78
N HIS A 63 -4.49 -15.14 -13.52
CA HIS A 63 -3.77 -15.74 -12.39
C HIS A 63 -4.19 -17.19 -12.11
N THR A 64 -5.45 -17.55 -12.38
CA THR A 64 -5.94 -18.94 -12.26
C THR A 64 -5.30 -19.83 -13.33
N ILE A 65 -5.20 -19.33 -14.58
CA ILE A 65 -4.51 -20.01 -15.68
C ILE A 65 -3.03 -20.22 -15.37
N GLU A 66 -2.31 -19.20 -14.88
CA GLU A 66 -0.92 -19.36 -14.43
C GLU A 66 -0.78 -20.46 -13.38
N ARG A 67 -1.67 -20.51 -12.37
CA ARG A 67 -1.62 -21.54 -11.31
C ARG A 67 -1.82 -22.95 -11.86
N HIS A 68 -2.71 -23.13 -12.83
CA HIS A 68 -2.99 -24.45 -13.41
C HIS A 68 -1.86 -24.95 -14.31
N HIS A 69 -1.20 -24.07 -15.08
CA HIS A 69 -0.05 -24.43 -15.91
C HIS A 69 1.16 -24.94 -15.14
N TYR A 70 1.35 -24.54 -13.88
CA TYR A 70 2.45 -25.04 -13.05
C TYR A 70 2.14 -26.35 -12.33
N SER A 71 0.87 -26.77 -12.27
CA SER A 71 0.45 -28.02 -11.62
C SER A 71 0.23 -29.18 -12.60
N GLU A 72 -0.19 -28.91 -13.84
CA GLU A 72 -0.34 -29.92 -14.89
C GLU A 72 -0.04 -29.29 -16.26
N PRO A 73 0.80 -29.90 -17.10
CA PRO A 73 1.02 -29.43 -18.47
C PRO A 73 -0.16 -29.88 -19.33
N THR A 74 -1.33 -29.27 -19.13
CA THR A 74 -2.45 -29.47 -20.04
C THR A 74 -2.21 -28.65 -21.30
N LYS A 75 -2.31 -29.34 -22.45
CA LYS A 75 -2.30 -28.76 -23.80
C LYS A 75 -3.41 -27.71 -23.90
N ILE A 76 -3.06 -26.44 -23.72
CA ILE A 76 -3.92 -25.33 -24.13
C ILE A 76 -3.59 -25.06 -25.60
N ASP A 77 -4.63 -25.02 -26.42
CA ASP A 77 -4.54 -24.80 -27.87
C ASP A 77 -3.69 -23.57 -28.23
N ASN A 78 -2.98 -23.73 -29.34
CA ASN A 78 -1.72 -23.09 -29.72
C ASN A 78 -1.73 -21.60 -30.08
N ASP A 79 -2.74 -20.79 -29.77
CA ASP A 79 -2.86 -19.48 -30.46
C ASP A 79 -2.55 -18.21 -29.65
N ILE A 80 -2.23 -18.30 -28.36
CA ILE A 80 -1.60 -17.18 -27.64
C ILE A 80 -0.50 -17.76 -26.76
N THR A 81 0.70 -17.85 -27.33
CA THR A 81 1.86 -18.36 -26.59
C THR A 81 2.05 -17.55 -25.31
N HIS A 82 2.35 -18.23 -24.20
CA HIS A 82 2.63 -17.64 -22.88
C HIS A 82 3.59 -16.42 -22.94
N LEU A 83 4.44 -16.33 -23.96
CA LEU A 83 5.31 -15.20 -24.23
C LEU A 83 4.57 -13.95 -24.74
N GLU A 84 3.61 -14.07 -25.66
CA GLU A 84 2.74 -12.97 -26.09
C GLU A 84 1.85 -12.48 -24.94
N PHE A 85 1.45 -13.42 -24.08
CA PHE A 85 0.69 -13.17 -22.87
C PHE A 85 1.47 -12.39 -21.80
N GLU A 86 2.68 -12.85 -21.46
CA GLU A 86 3.57 -12.15 -20.53
C GLU A 86 4.07 -10.81 -21.09
N THR A 87 4.12 -10.67 -22.41
CA THR A 87 4.52 -9.42 -23.06
C THR A 87 3.40 -8.37 -23.10
N GLY A 88 2.14 -8.77 -22.87
CA GLY A 88 0.96 -7.94 -22.81
C GLY A 88 1.06 -6.78 -21.80
N TYR A 89 0.71 -5.58 -22.25
CA TYR A 89 0.94 -4.35 -21.48
C TYR A 89 0.18 -4.30 -20.14
N TRP A 90 -1.11 -4.65 -20.14
CA TRP A 90 -1.94 -4.66 -18.94
C TRP A 90 -1.54 -5.75 -17.94
N TYR A 91 -1.09 -6.88 -18.46
CA TYR A 91 -0.58 -7.99 -17.66
C TYR A 91 0.68 -7.60 -16.88
N LYS A 92 1.61 -6.92 -17.55
CA LYS A 92 2.82 -6.37 -16.92
C LYS A 92 2.48 -5.40 -15.79
N LEU A 93 1.48 -4.53 -15.98
CA LEU A 93 1.01 -3.64 -14.90
C LEU A 93 0.38 -4.41 -13.74
N ALA A 94 -0.41 -5.45 -14.01
CA ALA A 94 -1.02 -6.32 -13.00
C ALA A 94 0.01 -7.09 -12.16
N LYS A 95 1.13 -7.52 -12.78
CA LYS A 95 2.29 -8.12 -12.09
C LYS A 95 3.17 -7.10 -11.36
N GLY A 96 2.82 -5.82 -11.43
CA GLY A 96 3.61 -4.76 -10.80
C GLY A 96 4.92 -4.49 -11.53
N GLN A 97 5.01 -4.68 -12.84
CA GLN A 97 6.16 -4.18 -13.59
C GLN A 97 6.12 -2.65 -13.62
N SER A 98 7.21 -2.03 -13.17
CA SER A 98 7.33 -0.57 -13.20
C SER A 98 7.39 -0.08 -14.64
N ILE A 99 6.64 0.98 -14.96
CA ILE A 99 6.78 1.68 -16.24
C ILE A 99 8.10 2.46 -16.25
N GLN A 100 9.09 1.98 -17.01
CA GLN A 100 10.41 2.64 -17.09
C GLN A 100 10.51 3.60 -18.28
N LYS A 101 9.98 3.21 -19.44
CA LYS A 101 10.10 3.97 -20.69
C LYS A 101 9.06 5.11 -20.76
N PRO A 102 9.45 6.36 -21.08
CA PRO A 102 8.52 7.47 -21.26
C PRO A 102 7.42 7.20 -22.29
N SER A 103 7.74 6.52 -23.40
CA SER A 103 6.75 6.15 -24.42
C SER A 103 5.60 5.29 -23.87
N LYS A 104 5.90 4.39 -22.92
CA LYS A 104 4.89 3.57 -22.25
C LYS A 104 4.02 4.36 -21.26
N ILE A 105 4.56 5.44 -20.68
CA ILE A 105 3.80 6.37 -19.84
C ILE A 105 2.75 7.11 -20.68
N PHE A 106 3.11 7.52 -21.89
CA PHE A 106 2.17 8.16 -22.82
C PHE A 106 1.06 7.19 -23.25
N GLN A 107 1.40 5.93 -23.58
CA GLN A 107 0.40 4.91 -23.91
C GLN A 107 -0.64 4.70 -22.79
N VAL A 108 -0.21 4.67 -21.52
CA VAL A 108 -1.14 4.63 -20.37
C VAL A 108 -2.00 5.87 -20.30
N ASN A 109 -1.37 7.02 -20.50
CA ASN A 109 -2.06 8.29 -20.42
C ASN A 109 -3.18 8.38 -21.43
N ASP A 110 -2.97 7.88 -22.64
CA ASP A 110 -3.94 7.96 -23.71
C ASP A 110 -5.04 6.91 -23.56
N ALA A 111 -4.72 5.73 -23.02
CA ALA A 111 -5.70 4.66 -22.82
C ALA A 111 -6.68 4.93 -21.67
N VAL A 112 -6.18 5.36 -20.51
CA VAL A 112 -6.98 5.44 -19.26
C VAL A 112 -6.63 6.65 -18.39
N GLY A 113 -5.69 7.50 -18.81
CA GLY A 113 -5.20 8.63 -18.02
C GLY A 113 -4.17 8.23 -16.97
N PHE A 114 -2.91 8.67 -17.16
CA PHE A 114 -1.83 8.37 -16.19
C PHE A 114 -2.09 9.07 -14.87
N TYR A 115 -2.78 10.22 -14.91
CA TYR A 115 -3.24 10.87 -13.70
C TYR A 115 -4.30 10.05 -12.95
N GLU A 116 -5.21 9.38 -13.65
CA GLU A 116 -6.25 8.58 -13.01
C GLU A 116 -5.69 7.30 -12.39
N LEU A 117 -4.68 6.70 -13.04
CA LEU A 117 -3.98 5.53 -12.51
C LEU A 117 -2.92 5.88 -11.46
N PHE A 118 -2.10 6.91 -11.67
CA PHE A 118 -0.86 7.13 -10.92
C PHE A 118 -0.66 8.60 -10.50
N GLY A 119 -1.70 9.42 -10.59
CA GLY A 119 -1.60 10.88 -10.59
C GLY A 119 -0.91 11.50 -9.38
N ARG A 120 -1.17 11.02 -8.17
CA ARG A 120 -0.42 11.48 -7.00
C ARG A 120 0.12 10.28 -6.28
N VAL A 121 1.45 10.23 -6.19
CA VAL A 121 2.13 9.22 -5.39
C VAL A 121 1.68 9.43 -3.95
N HIS A 122 0.86 8.49 -3.46
CA HIS A 122 0.30 8.53 -2.12
C HIS A 122 1.43 8.73 -1.07
N PRO A 123 1.22 9.55 -0.02
CA PRO A 123 2.26 9.91 0.94
C PRO A 123 2.96 8.71 1.59
N PHE A 124 2.23 7.61 1.78
CA PHE A 124 2.77 6.31 2.22
C PHE A 124 4.02 5.88 1.43
N TRP A 125 3.99 5.95 0.11
CA TRP A 125 5.11 5.51 -0.73
C TRP A 125 6.30 6.45 -0.64
N ASN A 126 6.05 7.76 -0.51
CA ASN A 126 7.11 8.74 -0.29
C ASN A 126 7.78 8.55 1.07
N LEU A 127 7.00 8.14 2.07
CA LEU A 127 7.50 7.82 3.40
C LEU A 127 8.38 6.58 3.39
N LEU A 128 7.92 5.48 2.77
CA LEU A 128 8.73 4.27 2.61
C LEU A 128 10.02 4.53 1.83
N ASN A 129 9.95 5.38 0.80
CA ASN A 129 11.11 5.78 0.01
C ASN A 129 12.01 6.81 0.72
N ARG A 130 11.74 7.14 2.00
CA ARG A 130 12.47 8.13 2.82
C ARG A 130 12.56 9.52 2.19
N ARG A 131 11.59 9.88 1.34
CA ARG A 131 11.51 11.18 0.66
C ARG A 131 10.62 12.19 1.38
N ALA A 132 9.90 11.74 2.40
CA ALA A 132 9.03 12.57 3.21
C ALA A 132 9.13 12.13 4.67
N ARG A 133 9.02 13.11 5.57
CA ARG A 133 8.93 12.85 7.02
C ARG A 133 7.52 12.38 7.39
N VAL A 134 7.41 11.64 8.49
CA VAL A 134 6.14 11.10 9.00
C VAL A 134 5.10 12.20 9.20
N GLN A 135 5.50 13.35 9.75
CA GLN A 135 4.63 14.50 9.98
C GLN A 135 4.02 15.02 8.66
N ASN A 136 4.87 15.23 7.66
CA ASN A 136 4.45 15.72 6.34
C ASN A 136 3.47 14.75 5.66
N CYS A 137 3.66 13.45 5.85
CA CYS A 137 2.74 12.44 5.32
C CYS A 137 1.43 12.42 6.09
N ALA A 138 1.47 12.58 7.42
CA ALA A 138 0.27 12.64 8.24
C ALA A 138 -0.60 13.87 7.93
N PHE A 139 0.00 15.02 7.58
CA PHE A 139 -0.76 16.21 7.18
C PHE A 139 -1.50 16.05 5.85
N GLN A 140 -1.03 15.13 5.00
CA GLN A 140 -1.65 14.80 3.72
C GLN A 140 -2.73 13.72 3.83
N LEU A 141 -2.97 13.14 5.01
CA LEU A 141 -4.10 12.24 5.22
C LEU A 141 -5.43 12.98 5.00
N PRO A 142 -6.49 12.28 4.56
CA PRO A 142 -7.84 12.84 4.52
C PRO A 142 -8.28 13.36 5.90
N ASP A 143 -9.12 14.40 5.92
CA ASP A 143 -9.57 15.02 7.18
C ASP A 143 -10.25 14.02 8.12
N GLU A 144 -11.02 13.08 7.57
CA GLU A 144 -11.65 12.01 8.35
C GLU A 144 -10.64 11.10 9.05
N MET A 145 -9.48 10.84 8.43
CA MET A 145 -8.40 10.08 9.08
C MET A 145 -7.66 10.94 10.11
N LYS A 146 -7.42 12.22 9.81
CA LYS A 146 -6.76 13.15 10.74
C LYS A 146 -7.58 13.34 12.01
N LYS A 147 -8.90 13.55 11.89
CA LYS A 147 -9.83 13.63 13.03
C LYS A 147 -9.81 12.39 13.90
N ARG A 148 -9.53 11.21 13.33
CA ARG A 148 -9.44 9.96 14.11
C ARG A 148 -8.16 9.88 14.94
N ILE A 149 -7.03 10.39 14.47
CA ILE A 149 -5.73 10.21 15.13
C ILE A 149 -5.21 11.44 15.89
N PHE A 150 -5.62 12.65 15.51
CA PHE A 150 -5.15 13.90 16.10
C PHE A 150 -6.24 14.65 16.86
N LYS A 151 -5.84 15.43 17.88
CA LYS A 151 -6.71 16.31 18.65
C LYS A 151 -7.15 17.50 17.79
N THR A 152 -6.23 18.11 17.05
CA THR A 152 -6.52 19.11 16.02
C THR A 152 -6.24 18.55 14.62
N HIS A 153 -7.05 18.96 13.64
CA HIS A 153 -6.90 18.53 12.24
C HIS A 153 -6.27 19.61 11.35
N HIS A 154 -5.99 20.79 11.91
CA HIS A 154 -5.23 21.86 11.30
C HIS A 154 -3.85 21.94 11.95
N PHE A 155 -2.82 21.86 11.10
CA PHE A 155 -1.43 21.85 11.52
C PHE A 155 -0.76 23.13 11.01
N PRO A 156 -0.09 23.91 11.89
CA PRO A 156 0.76 24.98 11.42
C PRO A 156 1.95 24.40 10.65
N ASN A 157 2.39 25.14 9.62
CA ASN A 157 3.58 24.77 8.86
C ASN A 157 4.81 24.73 9.78
N GLY A 158 5.66 23.71 9.62
CA GLY A 158 6.91 23.60 10.38
C GLY A 158 6.75 23.14 11.83
N LEU A 159 5.64 22.48 12.18
CA LEU A 159 5.43 21.91 13.51
C LEU A 159 6.61 21.01 13.94
N SER A 160 7.14 21.23 15.15
CA SER A 160 8.19 20.37 15.71
C SER A 160 7.70 18.95 15.94
N THR A 161 8.63 18.00 16.07
CA THR A 161 8.30 16.58 16.32
C THR A 161 7.55 16.40 17.63
N GLU A 162 7.96 17.11 18.68
CA GLU A 162 7.35 17.08 20.01
C GLU A 162 5.89 17.53 19.92
N ARG A 163 5.64 18.71 19.33
CA ARG A 163 4.29 19.25 19.18
C ARG A 163 3.42 18.37 18.28
N PHE A 164 4.00 17.77 17.24
CA PHE A 164 3.29 16.80 16.40
C PHE A 164 2.81 15.60 17.23
N ILE A 165 3.69 15.07 18.07
CA ILE A 165 3.38 13.93 18.92
C ILE A 165 2.37 14.33 19.99
N ASP A 166 2.49 15.49 20.62
CA ASP A 166 1.54 15.97 21.63
C ASP A 166 0.12 16.16 21.09
N ASN A 167 0.01 16.44 19.79
CA ASN A 167 -1.27 16.56 19.12
C ASN A 167 -1.95 15.21 18.84
N LEU A 168 -1.29 14.07 19.04
CA LEU A 168 -1.93 12.76 18.90
C LEU A 168 -2.89 12.50 20.06
N LYS A 169 -4.06 11.95 19.71
CA LYS A 169 -5.03 11.42 20.66
C LYS A 169 -4.41 10.27 21.46
N GLN A 170 -4.91 10.08 22.69
CA GLN A 170 -4.62 8.84 23.40
C GLN A 170 -5.26 7.68 22.65
N ILE A 171 -4.53 6.56 22.57
CA ILE A 171 -5.02 5.38 21.88
C ILE A 171 -6.17 4.77 22.66
N ASN A 172 -7.27 4.52 21.96
CA ASN A 172 -8.34 3.66 22.45
C ASN A 172 -8.61 2.49 21.47
N PRO A 173 -9.15 1.36 21.94
CA PRO A 173 -9.40 0.20 21.07
C PRO A 173 -10.39 0.48 19.93
N ALA A 174 -11.42 1.30 20.16
CA ALA A 174 -12.42 1.63 19.15
C ALA A 174 -11.79 2.39 17.96
N GLN A 175 -10.86 3.30 18.22
CA GLN A 175 -10.10 4.03 17.21
C GLN A 175 -9.28 3.07 16.33
N LEU A 176 -8.59 2.11 16.94
CA LEU A 176 -7.80 1.11 16.20
C LEU A 176 -8.70 0.21 15.34
N ASN A 177 -9.83 -0.25 15.89
CA ASN A 177 -10.83 -1.02 15.14
C ASN A 177 -11.38 -0.23 13.95
N ASN A 178 -11.73 1.04 14.15
CA ASN A 178 -12.26 1.90 13.09
C ASN A 178 -11.23 2.15 11.98
N LEU A 179 -9.96 2.33 12.32
CA LEU A 179 -8.89 2.45 11.33
C LEU A 179 -8.73 1.14 10.55
N TYR A 180 -8.69 0.01 11.24
CA TYR A 180 -8.53 -1.30 10.60
C TYR A 180 -9.70 -1.68 9.70
N ALA A 181 -10.93 -1.37 10.12
CA ALA A 181 -12.14 -1.60 9.33
C ALA A 181 -12.16 -0.81 8.01
N THR A 182 -11.38 0.28 7.91
CA THR A 182 -11.33 1.11 6.70
C THR A 182 -10.61 0.40 5.53
N LYS A 183 -9.71 -0.55 5.83
CA LYS A 183 -9.10 -1.42 4.82
C LYS A 183 -8.48 -0.67 3.62
N SER A 184 -7.76 0.43 3.90
CA SER A 184 -7.19 1.33 2.89
C SER A 184 -5.71 1.67 3.15
N ILE A 185 -5.02 2.20 2.13
CA ILE A 185 -3.63 2.68 2.27
C ILE A 185 -3.58 3.91 3.20
N ASP A 186 -4.62 4.74 3.24
CA ASP A 186 -4.73 5.85 4.20
C ASP A 186 -4.77 5.34 5.64
N SER A 187 -5.57 4.30 5.92
CA SER A 187 -5.65 3.73 7.28
C SER A 187 -4.36 3.02 7.67
N LEU A 188 -3.67 2.38 6.71
CA LEU A 188 -2.33 1.82 6.92
C LEU A 188 -1.32 2.93 7.29
N LEU A 189 -1.32 4.05 6.55
CA LEU A 189 -0.46 5.20 6.86
C LEU A 189 -0.79 5.80 8.22
N ALA A 190 -2.06 5.97 8.57
CA ALA A 190 -2.48 6.48 9.87
C ALA A 190 -1.99 5.58 11.02
N LEU A 191 -2.14 4.25 10.89
CA LEU A 191 -1.62 3.29 11.87
C LEU A 191 -0.09 3.36 11.97
N MET A 192 0.62 3.54 10.85
CA MET A 192 2.07 3.71 10.84
C MET A 192 2.53 4.99 11.55
N VAL A 193 1.83 6.10 11.33
CA VAL A 193 2.06 7.37 12.04
C VAL A 193 1.90 7.15 13.55
N MET A 194 0.85 6.43 13.96
CA MET A 194 0.63 6.08 15.36
C MET A 194 1.74 5.18 15.91
N CYS A 195 2.21 4.17 15.16
CA CYS A 195 3.36 3.36 15.57
C CYS A 195 4.56 4.24 15.87
N VAL A 196 5.02 5.03 14.89
CA VAL A 196 6.23 5.87 15.03
C VAL A 196 6.11 6.83 16.22
N ALA A 197 4.96 7.46 16.41
CA ALA A 197 4.79 8.40 17.50
C ALA A 197 4.71 7.75 18.89
N HIS A 198 4.17 6.53 19.01
CA HIS A 198 4.15 5.82 20.27
C HIS A 198 5.51 5.26 20.67
N GLN A 199 6.33 4.92 19.68
CA GLN A 199 7.72 4.55 19.87
C GLN A 199 8.51 5.70 20.50
N TYR A 200 8.27 6.93 20.05
CA TYR A 200 8.86 8.14 20.66
C TYR A 200 8.45 8.34 22.13
N ARG A 201 7.18 8.11 22.48
CA ARG A 201 6.70 8.27 23.87
C ARG A 201 7.17 7.16 24.84
N GLY A 202 7.89 6.13 24.37
CA GLY A 202 8.35 5.01 25.20
C GLY A 202 7.25 4.08 25.74
N GLY A 203 6.02 4.20 25.23
CA GLY A 203 4.84 3.47 25.75
C GLY A 203 4.77 2.00 25.31
N ARG A 204 5.43 1.10 26.03
CA ARG A 204 5.60 -0.34 25.65
C ARG A 204 4.31 -1.09 25.31
N LYS A 205 3.30 -1.06 26.19
CA LYS A 205 2.06 -1.85 26.01
C LYS A 205 1.18 -1.31 24.89
N THR A 206 1.12 0.00 24.75
CA THR A 206 0.28 0.68 23.76
C THR A 206 0.88 0.59 22.36
N SER A 207 2.23 0.68 22.23
CA SER A 207 2.95 0.50 20.96
C SER A 207 2.65 -0.87 20.33
N ARG A 208 2.71 -1.95 21.13
CA ARG A 208 2.43 -3.31 20.64
C ARG A 208 1.02 -3.48 20.09
N LYS A 209 0.02 -2.80 20.66
CA LYS A 209 -1.35 -2.84 20.13
C LYS A 209 -1.43 -2.18 18.76
N VAL A 210 -0.87 -0.98 18.59
CA VAL A 210 -0.88 -0.31 17.27
C VAL A 210 -0.12 -1.13 16.24
N GLU A 211 1.04 -1.66 16.60
CA GLU A 211 1.88 -2.48 15.71
C GLU A 211 1.13 -3.72 15.21
N LYS A 212 0.34 -4.38 16.07
CA LYS A 212 -0.55 -5.48 15.67
C LYS A 212 -1.56 -5.02 14.62
N TYR A 213 -2.22 -3.87 14.84
CA TYR A 213 -3.21 -3.36 13.91
C TYR A 213 -2.59 -2.91 12.59
N PHE A 214 -1.45 -2.23 12.64
CA PHE A 214 -0.68 -1.87 11.46
C PHE A 214 -0.29 -3.12 10.66
N TYR A 215 0.28 -4.12 11.32
CA TYR A 215 0.76 -5.34 10.66
C TYR A 215 -0.41 -6.17 10.11
N ALA A 216 -1.52 -6.27 10.84
CA ALA A 216 -2.76 -6.86 10.34
C ALA A 216 -3.26 -6.15 9.07
N GLN A 217 -3.23 -4.81 9.07
CA GLN A 217 -3.63 -4.00 7.92
C GLN A 217 -2.68 -4.22 6.74
N PHE A 218 -1.38 -4.31 7.01
CA PHE A 218 -0.36 -4.62 6.01
C PHE A 218 -0.58 -5.99 5.37
N LEU A 219 -0.75 -7.05 6.16
CA LEU A 219 -1.01 -8.40 5.65
C LEU A 219 -2.31 -8.45 4.83
N TYR A 220 -3.39 -7.84 5.35
CA TYR A 220 -4.66 -7.78 4.63
C TYR A 220 -4.52 -7.07 3.28
N LEU A 221 -3.86 -5.91 3.24
CA LEU A 221 -3.73 -5.15 1.99
C LEU A 221 -2.75 -5.80 1.02
N MET A 222 -1.56 -6.16 1.51
CA MET A 222 -0.45 -6.55 0.64
C MET A 222 -0.49 -8.03 0.27
N VAL A 223 -0.99 -8.92 1.13
CA VAL A 223 -1.10 -10.35 0.80
C VAL A 223 -2.42 -10.66 0.11
N PHE A 224 -3.53 -10.12 0.62
CA PHE A 224 -4.86 -10.46 0.12
C PHE A 224 -5.37 -9.45 -0.91
N LYS A 225 -5.67 -8.21 -0.51
CA LYS A 225 -6.36 -7.24 -1.38
C LYS A 225 -5.60 -6.94 -2.68
N TYR A 226 -4.29 -6.77 -2.57
CA TYR A 226 -3.42 -6.42 -3.70
C TYR A 226 -2.51 -7.56 -4.17
N ASP A 227 -2.39 -8.67 -3.43
CA ASP A 227 -1.52 -9.82 -3.75
C ASP A 227 -0.15 -9.37 -4.32
N ILE A 228 0.58 -8.62 -3.51
CA ILE A 228 1.86 -8.02 -3.85
C ILE A 228 2.91 -9.12 -3.94
N LYS A 229 3.57 -9.19 -5.10
CA LYS A 229 4.60 -10.20 -5.36
C LYS A 229 5.92 -9.89 -4.63
N LEU A 230 6.27 -8.60 -4.53
CA LEU A 230 7.46 -8.10 -3.86
C LEU A 230 7.19 -7.74 -2.38
N ILE A 231 6.53 -8.64 -1.67
CA ILE A 231 6.12 -8.36 -0.28
C ILE A 231 7.33 -8.27 0.66
N LEU A 232 8.37 -9.07 0.42
CA LEU A 232 9.58 -9.08 1.23
C LEU A 232 10.29 -7.73 1.14
N GLU A 233 10.49 -7.21 -0.07
CA GLU A 233 11.14 -5.92 -0.28
C GLU A 233 10.33 -4.79 0.36
N LEU A 234 9.00 -4.84 0.24
CA LEU A 234 8.13 -3.88 0.89
C LEU A 234 8.22 -3.96 2.42
N TYR A 235 8.25 -5.18 2.96
CA TYR A 235 8.42 -5.43 4.38
C TYR A 235 9.75 -4.88 4.90
N VAL A 236 10.84 -5.07 4.15
CA VAL A 236 12.16 -4.50 4.46
C VAL A 236 12.10 -2.97 4.58
N TYR A 237 11.43 -2.27 3.65
CA TYR A 237 11.24 -0.82 3.73
C TYR A 237 10.48 -0.40 5.00
N ILE A 238 9.41 -1.11 5.34
CA ILE A 238 8.58 -0.83 6.53
C ILE A 238 9.36 -1.11 7.81
N PHE A 239 10.03 -2.26 7.89
CA PHE A 239 10.82 -2.67 9.03
C PHE A 239 11.90 -1.63 9.31
N PHE A 240 12.69 -1.29 8.28
CA PHE A 240 13.69 -0.25 8.44
C PHE A 240 13.07 1.09 8.79
N LEU A 241 11.90 1.47 8.27
CA LEU A 241 11.27 2.73 8.66
C LEU A 241 10.90 2.75 10.15
N LEU A 242 10.40 1.66 10.71
CA LEU A 242 10.06 1.59 12.14
C LEU A 242 11.30 1.44 13.02
N GLU A 243 12.30 0.68 12.58
CA GLU A 243 13.55 0.48 13.32
C GLU A 243 14.46 1.71 13.27
N SER A 244 14.63 2.33 12.09
CA SER A 244 15.43 3.55 11.89
C SER A 244 14.73 4.84 12.33
N ASN A 245 13.41 4.82 12.55
CA ASN A 245 12.74 5.87 13.34
C ASN A 245 12.95 5.70 14.85
N SER A 246 13.85 4.80 15.27
CA SER A 246 14.78 5.19 16.32
C SER A 246 15.64 6.37 15.84
N LEU A 247 15.02 7.53 15.70
CA LEU A 247 15.68 8.84 15.60
C LEU A 247 16.63 9.12 16.79
N PHE A 248 16.75 8.18 17.74
CA PHE A 248 17.36 8.31 19.05
C PHE A 248 18.08 7.05 19.56
N LYS A 249 18.46 6.08 18.71
CA LYS A 249 19.38 5.01 19.13
C LYS A 249 20.61 4.92 18.25
N THR A 250 21.76 5.25 18.85
CA THR A 250 23.12 4.91 18.40
C THR A 250 23.50 3.44 18.63
N SER A 251 22.57 2.61 19.11
CA SER A 251 22.86 1.20 19.28
C SER A 251 22.72 0.47 17.95
N ASN A 252 23.85 0.04 17.40
CA ASN A 252 23.96 -1.10 16.49
C ASN A 252 23.16 -2.28 17.05
N THR A 253 21.86 -2.35 16.77
CA THR A 253 21.17 -3.63 16.83
C THR A 253 21.39 -4.27 15.48
N ASN A 254 22.51 -4.98 15.34
CA ASN A 254 22.74 -6.01 14.32
C ASN A 254 21.76 -7.19 14.52
N LYS A 255 20.48 -6.90 14.79
CA LYS A 255 19.47 -7.95 14.84
C LYS A 255 19.14 -8.27 13.39
N PRO A 256 19.45 -9.48 12.91
CA PRO A 256 19.06 -9.86 11.56
C PRO A 256 17.55 -9.70 11.44
N LEU A 257 17.10 -9.13 10.32
CA LEU A 257 15.69 -9.07 9.99
C LEU A 257 15.18 -10.52 9.90
N ASP A 258 14.36 -10.92 10.87
CA ASP A 258 13.65 -12.20 10.81
C ASP A 258 12.57 -12.11 9.74
N VAL A 259 12.89 -12.67 8.57
CA VAL A 259 11.99 -12.76 7.41
C VAL A 259 11.17 -14.04 7.42
N ASP A 260 11.54 -15.03 8.24
CA ASP A 260 10.86 -16.32 8.29
C ASP A 260 9.44 -16.16 8.82
N GLN A 261 9.29 -15.31 9.84
CA GLN A 261 7.97 -14.99 10.37
C GLN A 261 7.06 -14.34 9.30
N LEU A 262 7.58 -13.46 8.44
CA LEU A 262 6.80 -12.88 7.35
C LEU A 262 6.27 -13.97 6.40
N PHE A 263 7.08 -14.96 6.06
CA PHE A 263 6.66 -16.06 5.21
C PHE A 263 5.62 -16.96 5.88
N ILE A 264 5.76 -17.23 7.18
CA ILE A 264 4.76 -17.95 7.98
C ILE A 264 3.42 -17.21 7.96
N ASP A 265 3.43 -15.91 8.22
CA ASP A 265 2.21 -15.10 8.23
C ASP A 265 1.59 -15.00 6.83
N GLN A 266 2.42 -14.88 5.78
CA GLN A 266 1.95 -14.87 4.40
C GLN A 266 1.29 -16.21 4.03
N ALA A 267 1.90 -17.33 4.42
CA ALA A 267 1.35 -18.66 4.19
C ALA A 267 0.02 -18.86 4.93
N PHE A 268 -0.09 -18.36 6.17
CA PHE A 268 -1.34 -18.34 6.92
C PHE A 268 -2.43 -17.54 6.19
N VAL A 269 -2.14 -16.33 5.70
CA VAL A 269 -3.14 -15.55 4.96
C VAL A 269 -3.54 -16.26 3.65
N LYS A 270 -2.57 -16.84 2.93
CA LYS A 270 -2.84 -17.59 1.69
C LYS A 270 -3.72 -18.82 1.93
N SER A 271 -3.52 -19.55 3.03
CA SER A 271 -4.39 -20.68 3.38
C SER A 271 -5.80 -20.22 3.76
N LEU A 272 -5.91 -19.08 4.45
CA LEU A 272 -7.22 -18.48 4.73
C LEU A 272 -7.96 -18.09 3.45
N ILE A 273 -7.27 -17.47 2.48
CA ILE A 273 -7.87 -17.11 1.19
C ILE A 273 -8.51 -18.35 0.56
N LYS A 274 -7.74 -19.44 0.40
CA LYS A 274 -8.24 -20.71 -0.15
C LYS A 274 -9.45 -21.24 0.62
N SER A 275 -9.40 -21.25 1.96
CA SER A 275 -10.51 -21.73 2.79
C SER A 275 -11.77 -20.85 2.76
N THR A 276 -11.71 -19.70 2.09
CA THR A 276 -12.81 -18.72 2.00
C THR A 276 -13.18 -18.36 0.57
N GLU A 277 -12.63 -19.06 -0.43
CA GLU A 277 -12.89 -18.81 -1.85
C GLU A 277 -14.36 -19.03 -2.24
N SER A 278 -15.11 -19.85 -1.50
CA SER A 278 -16.54 -20.10 -1.75
C SER A 278 -17.48 -19.04 -1.18
N LEU A 279 -16.97 -18.07 -0.42
CA LEU A 279 -17.79 -17.01 0.19
C LEU A 279 -17.98 -15.84 -0.79
N SER A 280 -19.01 -15.02 -0.55
CA SER A 280 -19.13 -13.76 -1.27
C SER A 280 -17.93 -12.84 -0.96
N ASN A 281 -17.58 -11.94 -1.88
CA ASN A 281 -16.45 -11.01 -1.70
C ASN A 281 -16.52 -10.27 -0.36
N LYS A 282 -17.71 -9.80 0.05
CA LYS A 282 -17.91 -9.07 1.30
C LYS A 282 -17.67 -9.96 2.53
N GLU A 283 -18.20 -11.18 2.53
CA GLU A 283 -18.00 -12.14 3.61
C GLU A 283 -16.56 -12.63 3.71
N GLN A 284 -15.93 -12.85 2.55
CA GLN A 284 -14.52 -13.22 2.45
C GLN A 284 -13.64 -12.13 3.07
N GLU A 285 -13.82 -10.86 2.68
CA GLU A 285 -13.07 -9.73 3.23
C GLU A 285 -13.21 -9.60 4.74
N GLU A 286 -14.41 -9.81 5.27
CA GLU A 286 -14.69 -9.69 6.70
C GLU A 286 -14.07 -10.85 7.49
N LYS A 287 -14.28 -12.09 7.03
CA LYS A 287 -13.73 -13.29 7.65
C LYS A 287 -12.19 -13.28 7.64
N LEU A 288 -11.57 -12.85 6.54
CA LEU A 288 -10.12 -12.69 6.45
C LEU A 288 -9.60 -11.67 7.45
N SER A 289 -10.20 -10.48 7.47
CA SER A 289 -9.79 -9.40 8.38
C SER A 289 -9.87 -9.83 9.84
N GLN A 290 -10.97 -10.47 10.25
CA GLN A 290 -11.15 -10.97 11.62
C GLN A 290 -10.16 -12.08 11.98
N LYS A 291 -9.92 -13.05 11.08
CA LYS A 291 -8.99 -14.16 11.33
C LYS A 291 -7.54 -13.71 11.39
N ILE A 292 -7.11 -12.76 10.55
CA ILE A 292 -5.77 -12.16 10.60
C ILE A 292 -5.54 -11.51 11.96
N MET A 293 -6.48 -10.67 12.42
CA MET A 293 -6.34 -10.00 13.71
C MET A 293 -6.33 -11.01 14.87
N THR A 294 -7.19 -12.02 14.82
CA THR A 294 -7.25 -13.08 15.84
C THR A 294 -5.93 -13.85 15.93
N TYR A 295 -5.35 -14.20 14.79
CA TYR A 295 -4.06 -14.87 14.69
C TYR A 295 -2.93 -14.05 15.35
N LEU A 296 -2.79 -12.77 14.97
CA LEU A 296 -1.77 -11.89 15.54
C LEU A 296 -2.01 -11.58 17.02
N ASN A 297 -3.25 -11.56 17.48
CA ASN A 297 -3.56 -11.36 18.90
C ASN A 297 -3.10 -12.55 19.77
N LYS A 298 -3.15 -13.77 19.24
CA LYS A 298 -2.65 -14.99 19.92
C LYS A 298 -1.13 -15.02 20.03
N GLN A 299 -0.41 -14.35 19.13
CA GLN A 299 1.05 -14.26 19.18
C GLN A 299 1.51 -13.31 20.30
N LYS A 300 2.19 -13.88 21.29
CA LYS A 300 2.75 -13.13 22.44
C LYS A 300 4.10 -12.48 22.11
N THR A 301 4.90 -13.10 21.23
CA THR A 301 6.30 -12.76 20.94
C THR A 301 6.59 -12.71 19.45
N HIS A 302 5.83 -11.90 18.70
CA HIS A 302 6.10 -11.72 17.28
C HIS A 302 7.31 -10.77 17.07
N PRO A 303 8.26 -11.10 16.18
CA PRO A 303 9.49 -10.32 15.95
C PRO A 303 9.23 -8.87 15.53
N TYR A 304 8.11 -8.61 14.85
CA TYR A 304 7.72 -7.26 14.43
C TYR A 304 7.12 -6.40 15.56
N PHE A 305 6.64 -7.02 16.65
CA PHE A 305 6.08 -6.27 17.78
C PHE A 305 7.22 -5.90 18.70
N HIS A 306 7.84 -4.75 18.42
CA HIS A 306 9.01 -4.31 19.14
C HIS A 306 8.70 -4.21 20.65
N ALA A 307 9.38 -5.05 21.42
CA ALA A 307 9.60 -4.76 22.83
C ALA A 307 10.65 -3.65 22.90
N TYR A 308 10.23 -2.39 22.87
CA TYR A 308 11.16 -1.30 23.19
C TYR A 308 11.74 -1.56 24.58
N GLY A 309 13.05 -1.84 24.61
CA GLY A 309 13.79 -2.40 25.73
C GLY A 309 13.70 -1.60 27.03
N LYS A 310 14.19 -2.25 28.10
CA LYS A 310 14.22 -1.84 29.52
C LYS A 310 14.68 -0.41 29.73
#